data_AF-A0A2W4KJC8-F1
#
_entry.id   AF-A0A2W4KJC8-F1
#
_cell.length_a   1.000
_cell.length_b   1.000
_cell.length_c   1.000
_cell.angle_alpha   90.00
_cell.angle_beta   90.00
_cell.angle_gamma   90.00
#
_symmetry.space_group_name_H-M   'P 1'
#
loop_
_entity.id
_entity.type
_entity.pdbx_description
1 polymer ?
#
loop_
_entity_poly.entity_id
_entity_poly.type
_entity_poly.pdbx_seq_one_letter_code
_entity_poly.pdbx_strand_id
1 'polypeptide(L)'
;MINSVNKYSNNFVPNVIGEIKEDAKKWIVLINETREFLNCHIQQQKDNGHWNTINTNFKSLIMYALNYFSRGKDELSKITNETLTDFTSEHANRLRKLAELAQDLEKDFEQLWQQKYLQNEYRKKNIRILETLYNKTKGMAADMTNLAQLAYRMENRLNLDHGPENTKEESKSKPIFFSL
;
A
#
# COMPACT_ATOMS: atom_id res chain seq x y z
N MET A 1 -37.98 -35.96 -20.21
CA MET A 1 -37.25 -35.55 -18.99
C MET A 1 -36.13 -34.61 -19.42
N ILE A 2 -36.20 -33.35 -19.01
CA ILE A 2 -35.21 -32.33 -19.33
C ILE A 2 -34.06 -32.51 -18.34
N ASN A 3 -32.89 -32.91 -18.83
CA ASN A 3 -31.66 -32.93 -18.05
C ASN A 3 -31.22 -31.49 -17.77
N SER A 4 -31.51 -31.00 -16.57
CA SER A 4 -31.04 -29.71 -16.10
C SER A 4 -29.57 -29.79 -15.68
N VAL A 5 -28.75 -29.05 -16.43
CA VAL A 5 -27.68 -28.17 -15.93
C VAL A 5 -26.72 -28.77 -14.90
N ASN A 6 -25.56 -29.18 -15.38
CA ASN A 6 -24.31 -28.89 -14.68
C ASN A 6 -23.21 -28.63 -15.71
N LYS A 7 -23.24 -27.43 -16.29
CA LYS A 7 -22.19 -26.91 -17.18
C LYS A 7 -21.64 -25.60 -16.62
N TYR A 8 -21.23 -25.64 -15.35
CA TYR A 8 -20.34 -24.65 -14.74
C TYR A 8 -19.16 -25.35 -14.05
N SER A 9 -18.61 -26.40 -14.67
CA SER A 9 -17.25 -26.83 -14.36
C SER A 9 -16.27 -25.95 -15.14
N ASN A 10 -15.28 -25.39 -14.45
CA ASN A 10 -14.14 -24.58 -14.94
C ASN A 10 -14.27 -23.06 -14.92
N ASN A 11 -14.90 -22.47 -13.91
CA ASN A 11 -14.60 -21.06 -13.59
C ASN A 11 -13.26 -21.01 -12.84
N PHE A 12 -12.23 -20.56 -13.55
CA PHE A 12 -10.92 -20.12 -13.09
C PHE A 12 -10.99 -19.54 -11.67
N VAL A 13 -10.51 -20.28 -10.66
CA VAL A 13 -10.16 -19.67 -9.37
C VAL A 13 -8.80 -19.02 -9.62
N PRO A 14 -8.71 -17.68 -9.66
CA PRO A 14 -7.41 -17.03 -9.85
C PRO A 14 -6.47 -17.50 -8.76
N ASN A 15 -5.20 -17.72 -9.09
CA ASN A 15 -4.18 -17.96 -8.06
C ASN A 15 -3.90 -16.61 -7.36
N VAL A 16 -4.84 -16.19 -6.50
CA VAL A 16 -4.83 -14.90 -5.81
C VAL A 16 -3.53 -14.72 -5.02
N ILE A 17 -3.00 -15.79 -4.41
CA ILE A 17 -1.72 -15.78 -3.71
C ILE A 17 -0.56 -15.47 -4.68
N GLY A 18 -0.56 -16.10 -5.85
CA GLY A 18 0.41 -15.82 -6.91
C GLY A 18 0.34 -14.37 -7.40
N GLU A 19 -0.85 -13.84 -7.61
CA GLU A 19 -1.06 -12.44 -8.02
C GLU A 19 -0.60 -11.45 -6.95
N ILE A 20 -0.96 -11.69 -5.68
CA ILE A 20 -0.52 -10.88 -4.53
C ILE A 20 1.01 -10.83 -4.45
N LYS A 21 1.66 -11.98 -4.66
CA LYS A 21 3.12 -12.10 -4.64
C LYS A 21 3.76 -11.31 -5.79
N GLU A 22 3.22 -11.42 -7.00
CA GLU A 22 3.75 -10.67 -8.15
C GLU A 22 3.54 -9.17 -7.98
N ASP A 23 2.40 -8.74 -7.44
CA ASP A 23 2.18 -7.33 -7.12
C ASP A 23 3.17 -6.85 -6.05
N ALA A 24 3.34 -7.57 -4.94
CA ALA A 24 4.29 -7.22 -3.88
C ALA A 24 5.73 -7.10 -4.40
N LYS A 25 6.16 -7.99 -5.31
CA LYS A 25 7.47 -7.89 -5.97
C LYS A 25 7.61 -6.63 -6.82
N LYS A 26 6.60 -6.28 -7.62
CA LYS A 26 6.61 -5.03 -8.41
C LYS A 26 6.74 -3.82 -7.49
N TRP A 27 6.00 -3.81 -6.37
CA TRP A 27 6.10 -2.76 -5.35
C TRP A 27 7.51 -2.65 -4.78
N ILE A 28 8.14 -3.78 -4.42
CA ILE A 28 9.53 -3.80 -3.93
C ILE A 28 10.50 -3.18 -4.95
N VAL A 29 10.35 -3.48 -6.24
CA VAL A 29 11.16 -2.90 -7.31
C VAL A 29 10.97 -1.39 -7.39
N LEU A 30 9.72 -0.92 -7.49
CA LEU A 30 9.40 0.52 -7.59
C LEU A 30 9.90 1.32 -6.38
N ILE A 31 9.76 0.75 -5.17
CA ILE A 31 10.29 1.32 -3.94
C ILE A 31 11.83 1.44 -4.04
N ASN A 32 12.50 0.40 -4.50
CA ASN A 32 13.96 0.40 -4.58
C ASN A 32 14.47 1.41 -5.61
N GLU A 33 13.88 1.43 -6.81
CA GLU A 33 14.21 2.40 -7.86
C GLU A 33 13.99 3.84 -7.39
N THR A 34 12.89 4.10 -6.66
CA THR A 34 12.64 5.42 -6.08
C THR A 34 13.70 5.80 -5.04
N ARG A 35 14.07 4.87 -4.15
CA ARG A 35 15.11 5.14 -3.15
C ARG A 35 16.46 5.42 -3.78
N GLU A 36 16.85 4.64 -4.79
CA GLU A 36 18.10 4.85 -5.53
C GLU A 36 18.10 6.21 -6.24
N PHE A 37 16.99 6.55 -6.90
CA PHE A 37 16.80 7.85 -7.51
C PHE A 37 16.98 8.99 -6.50
N LEU A 38 16.29 8.92 -5.36
CA LEU A 38 16.34 9.96 -4.34
C LEU A 38 17.74 10.07 -3.74
N ASN A 39 18.38 8.95 -3.38
CA ASN A 39 19.74 8.96 -2.83
C ASN A 39 20.75 9.57 -3.82
N CYS A 40 20.66 9.20 -5.10
CA CYS A 40 21.54 9.74 -6.15
C CYS A 40 21.37 11.27 -6.27
N HIS A 41 20.13 11.75 -6.36
CA HIS A 41 19.86 13.19 -6.50
C HIS A 41 20.23 13.98 -5.24
N ILE A 42 19.98 13.43 -4.06
CA ILE A 42 20.40 14.03 -2.78
C ILE A 42 21.93 14.13 -2.73
N GLN A 43 22.64 13.07 -3.13
CA GLN A 43 24.10 13.07 -3.14
C GLN A 43 24.64 14.12 -4.12
N GLN A 44 24.10 14.19 -5.34
CA GLN A 44 24.45 15.24 -6.31
C GLN A 44 24.22 16.65 -5.75
N GLN A 45 23.14 16.87 -4.97
CA GLN A 45 22.92 18.17 -4.33
C GLN A 45 23.93 18.44 -3.21
N LYS A 46 24.39 17.42 -2.49
CA LYS A 46 25.44 17.56 -1.46
C LYS A 46 26.77 17.91 -2.11
N ASP A 47 27.14 17.19 -3.17
CA ASP A 47 28.41 17.38 -3.88
C ASP A 47 28.50 18.78 -4.52
N ASN A 48 27.37 19.30 -5.01
CA ASN A 48 27.28 20.66 -5.55
C ASN A 48 27.07 21.75 -4.47
N GLY A 49 27.10 21.40 -3.18
CA GLY A 49 26.90 22.32 -2.05
C GLY A 49 25.48 22.86 -1.87
N HIS A 50 24.56 22.55 -2.79
CA HIS A 50 23.20 23.05 -2.80
C HIS A 50 22.33 22.47 -1.68
N TRP A 51 22.58 21.24 -1.24
CA TRP A 51 21.78 20.56 -0.23
C TRP A 51 21.62 21.39 1.06
N ASN A 52 22.66 22.11 1.46
CA ASN A 52 22.64 22.93 2.67
C ASN A 52 21.71 24.15 2.55
N THR A 53 21.45 24.62 1.34
CA THR A 53 20.56 25.76 1.06
C THR A 53 19.08 25.39 1.06
N ILE A 54 18.76 24.09 0.97
CA ILE A 54 17.38 23.60 0.96
C ILE A 54 16.76 23.72 2.35
N ASN A 55 15.47 24.07 2.39
CA ASN A 55 14.69 24.17 3.61
C ASN A 55 14.78 22.89 4.45
N THR A 56 15.03 23.04 5.76
CA THR A 56 15.18 21.92 6.69
C THR A 56 13.97 21.01 6.75
N ASN A 57 12.74 21.54 6.73
CA ASN A 57 11.53 20.72 6.77
C ASN A 57 11.41 19.84 5.53
N PHE A 58 11.75 20.37 4.35
CA PHE A 58 11.78 19.58 3.12
C PHE A 58 12.82 18.46 3.20
N LYS A 59 14.04 18.77 3.66
CA LYS A 59 15.09 17.75 3.86
C LYS A 59 14.64 16.66 4.83
N SER A 60 14.09 17.05 5.98
CA SER A 60 13.60 16.12 6.99
C SER A 60 12.50 15.21 6.44
N LEU A 61 11.55 15.76 5.67
CA LEU A 61 10.46 14.98 5.10
C LEU A 61 10.95 14.00 4.03
N ILE A 62 11.89 14.40 3.18
CA ILE A 62 12.55 13.50 2.21
C ILE A 62 13.30 12.37 2.93
N MET A 63 14.05 12.67 3.99
CA MET A 63 14.78 11.66 4.76
C MET A 63 13.83 10.71 5.50
N TYR A 64 12.73 11.24 6.04
CA TYR A 64 11.67 10.43 6.63
C TYR A 64 11.05 9.48 5.60
N ALA A 65 10.71 9.98 4.41
CA ALA A 65 10.18 9.17 3.31
C ALA A 65 11.15 8.05 2.89
N LEU A 66 12.45 8.34 2.76
CA LEU A 66 13.47 7.33 2.46
C LEU A 66 13.51 6.20 3.50
N ASN A 67 13.39 6.54 4.78
CA ASN A 67 13.34 5.56 5.86
C ASN A 67 12.05 4.74 5.82
N TYR A 68 10.91 5.40 5.60
CA TYR A 68 9.62 4.75 5.42
C TYR A 68 9.63 3.77 4.24
N PHE A 69 10.12 4.18 3.07
CA PHE A 69 10.29 3.32 1.90
C PHE A 69 11.21 2.14 2.16
N SER A 70 12.31 2.33 2.90
CA SER A 70 13.17 1.20 3.28
C SER A 70 12.42 0.17 4.11
N ARG A 71 11.70 0.63 5.14
CA ARG A 71 10.91 -0.25 6.01
C ARG A 71 9.77 -0.93 5.26
N GLY A 72 9.08 -0.20 4.38
CA GLY A 72 8.03 -0.74 3.53
C GLY A 72 8.53 -1.84 2.60
N LYS A 73 9.72 -1.67 2.00
CA LYS A 73 10.37 -2.72 1.21
C LYS A 73 10.64 -3.99 2.03
N ASP A 74 11.22 -3.82 3.22
CA ASP A 74 11.57 -4.94 4.09
C ASP A 74 10.30 -5.66 4.57
N GLU A 75 9.25 -4.91 4.87
CA GLU A 75 7.96 -5.43 5.29
C GLU A 75 7.23 -6.20 4.17
N LEU A 76 7.19 -5.65 2.97
CA LEU A 76 6.66 -6.35 1.79
C LEU A 76 7.43 -7.63 1.51
N SER A 77 8.75 -7.62 1.70
CA SER A 77 9.59 -8.79 1.52
C SER A 77 9.27 -9.88 2.54
N LYS A 78 9.08 -9.49 3.81
CA LYS A 78 8.66 -10.41 4.88
C LYS A 78 7.30 -11.05 4.58
N ILE A 79 6.29 -10.22 4.28
CA ILE A 79 4.94 -10.70 3.94
C ILE A 79 5.00 -11.66 2.75
N THR A 80 5.77 -11.33 1.71
CA THR A 80 5.92 -12.18 0.53
C THR A 80 6.55 -13.54 0.85
N ASN A 81 7.45 -13.60 1.83
CA ASN A 81 8.09 -14.84 2.24
C ASN A 81 7.20 -15.65 3.20
N GLU A 82 6.58 -14.99 4.18
CA GLU A 82 5.70 -15.62 5.17
C GLU A 82 4.46 -16.22 4.50
N THR A 83 3.91 -15.56 3.49
CA THR A 83 2.77 -16.06 2.68
C THR A 83 3.06 -17.34 1.90
N LEU A 84 4.32 -17.79 1.81
CA LEU A 84 4.66 -19.11 1.26
C LEU A 84 4.35 -20.25 2.22
N THR A 85 4.41 -19.98 3.52
CA THR A 85 4.22 -20.97 4.58
C THR A 85 2.87 -20.82 5.26
N ASP A 86 2.41 -19.59 5.46
CA ASP A 86 1.18 -19.29 6.16
C ASP A 86 0.50 -18.04 5.57
N PHE A 87 -0.81 -18.12 5.34
CA PHE A 87 -1.58 -17.02 4.77
C PHE A 87 -2.61 -16.57 5.79
N THR A 88 -2.35 -15.45 6.47
CA THR A 88 -3.15 -14.97 7.61
C THR A 88 -3.63 -13.53 7.46
N SER A 89 -4.62 -13.14 8.28
CA SER A 89 -5.13 -11.77 8.36
C SER A 89 -4.10 -10.76 8.86
N GLU A 90 -3.05 -11.21 9.56
CA GLU A 90 -1.97 -10.35 10.03
C GLU A 90 -1.21 -9.71 8.86
N HIS A 91 -0.97 -10.46 7.78
CA HIS A 91 -0.33 -9.92 6.58
C HIS A 91 -1.15 -8.79 5.96
N ALA A 92 -2.47 -8.96 5.85
CA ALA A 92 -3.36 -7.93 5.33
C ALA A 92 -3.36 -6.68 6.24
N ASN A 93 -3.37 -6.86 7.55
CA ASN A 93 -3.28 -5.76 8.51
C ASN A 93 -1.98 -4.97 8.36
N ARG A 94 -0.84 -5.65 8.15
CA ARG A 94 0.47 -5.01 7.94
C ARG A 94 0.50 -4.20 6.64
N LEU A 95 -0.07 -4.73 5.55
CA LEU A 95 -0.22 -3.99 4.28
C LEU A 95 -1.09 -2.74 4.44
N ARG A 96 -2.19 -2.84 5.20
CA ARG A 96 -3.07 -1.70 5.49
C ARG A 96 -2.33 -0.61 6.25
N LYS A 97 -1.58 -0.96 7.29
CA LYS A 97 -0.76 -0.01 8.05
C LYS A 97 0.28 0.69 7.19
N LEU A 98 0.90 -0.03 6.25
CA LEU A 98 1.79 0.61 5.28
C LEU A 98 1.02 1.63 4.44
N ALA A 99 -0.15 1.29 3.91
CA ALA A 99 -0.96 2.20 3.10
C ALA A 99 -1.41 3.45 3.87
N GLU A 100 -1.84 3.31 5.13
CA GLU A 100 -2.24 4.42 6.00
C GLU A 100 -1.07 5.41 6.21
N LEU A 101 0.12 4.89 6.55
CA LEU A 101 1.31 5.72 6.70
C LEU A 101 1.74 6.39 5.38
N ALA A 102 1.50 5.73 4.24
CA ALA A 102 1.76 6.30 2.92
C ALA A 102 0.85 7.50 2.64
N GLN A 103 -0.42 7.39 3.01
CA GLN A 103 -1.42 8.45 2.84
C GLN A 103 -1.09 9.66 3.71
N ASP A 104 -0.67 9.44 4.97
CA ASP A 104 -0.22 10.52 5.85
C ASP A 104 1.02 11.22 5.27
N LEU A 105 1.99 10.45 4.77
CA LEU A 105 3.19 11.00 4.14
C LEU A 105 2.87 11.81 2.87
N GLU A 106 1.97 11.32 2.03
CA GLU A 106 1.51 12.02 0.83
C GLU A 106 0.91 13.38 1.20
N LYS A 107 0.04 13.40 2.23
CA LYS A 107 -0.61 14.60 2.75
C LYS A 107 0.40 15.58 3.33
N ASP A 108 1.39 15.11 4.08
CA ASP A 108 2.45 15.95 4.62
C ASP A 108 3.25 16.64 3.51
N PHE A 109 3.54 15.92 2.42
CA PHE A 109 4.18 16.50 1.25
C PHE A 109 3.31 17.57 0.59
N GLU A 110 2.02 17.29 0.40
CA GLU A 110 1.09 18.25 -0.19
C GLU A 110 0.99 19.54 0.63
N GLN A 111 0.85 19.42 1.95
CA GLN A 111 0.80 20.58 2.84
C GLN A 111 2.09 21.40 2.79
N LEU A 112 3.24 20.73 2.84
CA LEU A 112 4.55 21.40 2.75
C LEU A 112 4.67 22.16 1.42
N TRP A 113 4.24 21.56 0.32
CA TRP A 113 4.31 22.16 -1.01
C TRP A 113 3.41 23.39 -1.14
N GLN A 114 2.14 23.26 -0.73
CA GLN A 114 1.16 24.33 -0.80
C GLN A 114 1.52 25.53 0.08
N GLN A 115 2.02 25.29 1.30
CA GLN A 115 2.35 26.37 2.23
C GLN A 115 3.63 27.14 1.87
N LYS A 116 4.64 26.45 1.31
CA LYS A 116 5.98 27.05 1.16
C LYS A 116 6.36 27.41 -0.26
N TYR A 117 5.86 26.68 -1.26
CA TYR A 117 6.31 26.82 -2.65
C TYR A 117 5.30 27.53 -3.55
N LEU A 118 3.99 27.41 -3.29
CA LEU A 118 2.97 28.18 -4.03
C LEU A 118 2.92 29.65 -3.61
N GLN A 119 3.27 29.97 -2.35
CA GLN A 119 3.19 31.33 -1.81
C GLN A 119 4.47 32.17 -2.00
N ASN A 120 5.60 31.55 -2.36
CA ASN A 120 6.87 32.25 -2.55
C ASN A 120 7.31 32.15 -4.01
N GLU A 121 7.64 33.28 -4.62
CA GLU A 121 8.28 33.37 -5.95
C GLU A 121 9.68 32.71 -5.95
N TYR A 122 9.77 31.39 -5.90
CA TYR A 122 11.01 30.66 -6.15
C TYR A 122 11.29 30.63 -7.67
N ARG A 123 11.41 31.80 -8.30
CA ARG A 123 11.74 32.02 -9.73
C ARG A 123 13.22 31.76 -10.06
N LYS A 124 13.85 30.72 -9.50
CA LYS A 124 15.27 30.38 -9.77
C LYS A 124 15.43 28.93 -10.20
N LYS A 125 16.46 28.69 -11.02
CA LYS A 125 16.87 27.41 -11.66
C LYS A 125 16.89 26.18 -10.72
N ASN A 126 16.91 26.39 -9.41
CA ASN A 126 16.97 25.37 -8.38
C ASN A 126 15.60 24.79 -7.96
N ILE A 127 14.47 25.42 -8.35
CA ILE A 127 13.13 24.89 -8.02
C ILE A 127 12.86 23.56 -8.71
N ARG A 128 13.34 23.38 -9.95
CA ARG A 128 13.12 22.17 -10.74
C ARG A 128 13.66 20.91 -10.05
N ILE A 129 14.79 21.02 -9.35
CA ILE A 129 15.38 19.88 -8.65
C ILE A 129 14.53 19.51 -7.43
N LEU A 130 14.05 20.51 -6.69
CA LEU A 130 13.15 20.30 -5.56
C LEU A 130 11.82 19.72 -6.01
N GLU A 131 11.26 20.22 -7.11
CA GLU A 131 10.08 19.66 -7.78
C GLU A 131 10.29 18.21 -8.17
N THR A 132 11.45 17.85 -8.72
CA THR A 132 11.78 16.48 -9.08
C THR A 132 11.81 15.56 -7.86
N LEU A 133 12.51 15.96 -6.78
CA LEU A 133 12.54 15.20 -5.53
C LEU A 133 11.14 15.08 -4.90
N TYR A 134 10.40 16.19 -4.89
CA TYR A 134 9.03 16.26 -4.39
C TYR A 134 8.11 15.30 -5.16
N ASN A 135 8.03 15.44 -6.47
CA ASN A 135 7.13 14.67 -7.32
C ASN A 135 7.45 13.18 -7.26
N LYS A 136 8.75 12.81 -7.26
CA LYS A 136 9.14 11.41 -7.15
C LYS A 136 8.77 10.82 -5.78
N THR A 137 8.98 11.58 -4.70
CA THR A 137 8.70 11.10 -3.35
C THR A 137 7.20 11.03 -3.08
N LYS A 138 6.45 12.10 -3.38
CA LYS A 138 4.99 12.13 -3.26
C LYS A 138 4.34 11.07 -4.15
N GLY A 139 4.82 10.92 -5.39
CA GLY A 139 4.33 9.90 -6.32
C GLY A 139 4.46 8.50 -5.74
N MET A 140 5.63 8.16 -5.18
CA MET A 140 5.82 6.85 -4.55
C MET A 140 4.97 6.67 -3.28
N ALA A 141 4.76 7.73 -2.49
CA ALA A 141 3.85 7.68 -1.35
C ALA A 141 2.40 7.41 -1.80
N ALA A 142 1.93 8.12 -2.82
CA ALA A 142 0.63 7.90 -3.45
C ALA A 142 0.50 6.50 -4.04
N ASP A 143 1.56 6.00 -4.69
CA ASP A 143 1.57 4.63 -5.20
C ASP A 143 1.38 3.65 -4.02
N MET A 144 2.13 3.80 -2.92
CA MET A 144 2.05 2.91 -1.76
C MET A 144 0.68 2.89 -1.05
N THR A 145 -0.21 3.87 -1.26
CA THR A 145 -1.58 3.77 -0.74
C THR A 145 -2.36 2.62 -1.39
N ASN A 146 -1.97 2.18 -2.59
CA ASN A 146 -2.58 1.04 -3.27
C ASN A 146 -2.31 -0.31 -2.57
N LEU A 147 -1.41 -0.36 -1.59
CA LEU A 147 -1.24 -1.52 -0.73
C LEU A 147 -2.54 -1.86 0.05
N ALA A 148 -3.44 -0.89 0.26
CA ALA A 148 -4.76 -1.14 0.83
C ALA A 148 -5.61 -2.07 -0.06
N GLN A 149 -5.50 -1.96 -1.39
CA GLN A 149 -6.20 -2.85 -2.32
C GLN A 149 -5.61 -4.27 -2.28
N LEU A 150 -4.30 -4.38 -2.06
CA LEU A 150 -3.65 -5.68 -1.86
C LEU A 150 -4.12 -6.33 -0.55
N ALA A 151 -4.19 -5.55 0.54
CA ALA A 151 -4.73 -6.00 1.82
C ALA A 151 -6.18 -6.49 1.70
N TYR A 152 -7.03 -5.74 1.01
CA TYR A 152 -8.43 -6.10 0.77
C TYR A 152 -8.56 -7.43 -0.01
N ARG A 153 -7.76 -7.60 -1.08
CA ARG A 153 -7.74 -8.86 -1.84
C ARG A 153 -7.28 -10.05 -0.99
N MET A 154 -6.31 -9.85 -0.10
CA MET A 154 -5.88 -10.86 0.86
C MET A 154 -7.00 -11.28 1.81
N GLU A 155 -7.70 -10.32 2.42
CA GLU A 155 -8.81 -10.60 3.34
C GLU A 155 -9.97 -11.31 2.65
N ASN A 156 -10.33 -10.88 1.44
CA ASN A 156 -11.36 -11.57 0.67
C ASN A 156 -11.00 -13.03 0.41
N ARG A 157 -9.72 -13.31 0.11
CA ARG A 157 -9.26 -14.70 -0.07
C ARG A 157 -9.39 -15.51 1.21
N LEU A 158 -8.99 -14.96 2.36
CA LEU A 158 -9.15 -15.60 3.67
C LEU A 158 -10.61 -15.91 3.97
N ASN A 159 -11.51 -14.95 3.75
CA ASN A 159 -12.94 -15.12 4.01
C ASN A 159 -13.57 -16.20 3.11
N LEU A 160 -13.10 -16.33 1.86
CA LEU A 160 -13.53 -17.39 0.96
C LEU A 160 -13.02 -18.77 1.39
N ASP A 161 -11.82 -18.85 1.95
CA ASP A 161 -11.24 -20.10 2.46
C ASP A 161 -11.88 -20.56 3.79
N HIS A 162 -12.44 -19.62 4.57
CA HIS A 162 -13.11 -19.94 5.82
C HIS A 162 -14.63 -20.16 5.72
N GLY A 163 -15.28 -19.84 4.61
CA GLY A 163 -16.75 -19.95 4.46
C GLY A 163 -17.53 -19.08 5.48
N PRO A 164 -18.85 -18.89 5.32
CA PRO A 164 -19.64 -18.20 6.32
C PRO A 164 -19.83 -19.11 7.54
N GLU A 165 -18.93 -19.05 8.52
CA GLU A 165 -19.19 -19.65 9.83
C GLU A 165 -20.26 -18.82 10.58
N ASN A 166 -21.43 -19.43 10.75
CA ASN A 166 -22.46 -19.13 11.76
C ASN A 166 -23.07 -17.72 11.80
N THR A 167 -24.05 -17.44 10.94
CA THR A 167 -25.26 -16.75 11.39
C THR A 167 -26.27 -17.78 11.87
N LYS A 168 -26.30 -18.02 13.19
CA LYS A 168 -27.37 -18.75 13.87
C LYS A 168 -28.71 -18.09 13.55
N GLU A 169 -29.54 -18.73 12.73
CA GLU A 169 -30.98 -18.51 12.80
C GLU A 169 -31.49 -19.23 14.05
N GLU A 170 -31.71 -18.47 15.13
CA GLU A 170 -32.65 -18.82 16.17
C GLU A 170 -34.05 -18.92 15.54
N SER A 171 -34.39 -20.07 14.97
CA SER A 171 -35.78 -20.43 14.77
C SER A 171 -36.39 -20.74 16.13
N LYS A 172 -37.01 -19.72 16.73
CA LYS A 172 -37.95 -19.87 17.84
C LYS A 172 -39.10 -20.77 17.38
N SER A 173 -38.99 -22.08 17.63
CA SER A 173 -40.13 -22.99 17.58
C SER A 173 -41.04 -22.66 18.76
N LYS A 174 -42.14 -21.94 18.48
CA LYS A 174 -43.26 -21.82 19.41
C LYS A 174 -43.85 -23.21 19.65
N PRO A 175 -44.13 -23.63 20.90
CA PRO A 175 -44.85 -24.86 21.16
C PRO A 175 -46.31 -24.69 20.74
N ILE A 176 -46.80 -25.58 19.88
CA ILE A 176 -48.22 -25.72 19.58
C ILE A 176 -48.84 -26.46 20.77
N PHE A 177 -49.61 -25.75 21.59
CA PHE A 177 -50.53 -26.35 22.55
C PHE A 177 -51.75 -26.86 21.78
N PHE A 178 -52.02 -28.17 21.82
CA PHE A 178 -53.36 -28.70 21.60
C PHE A 178 -54.01 -28.89 22.97
N SER A 179 -55.09 -28.16 23.22
CA SER A 179 -56.03 -28.42 24.32
C SER A 179 -56.92 -29.62 23.99
N LEU A 180 -57.28 -30.34 25.05
CA LEU A 180 -58.11 -31.56 25.16
C LEU A 180 -59.28 -31.67 24.18
#